data_AF-A0A2G9NWT9-F1
#
_entry.id   AF-A0A2G9NWT9-F1
#
_cell.length_a   1.000
_cell.length_b   1.000
_cell.length_c   1.000
_cell.angle_alpha   90.00
_cell.angle_beta   90.00
_cell.angle_gamma   90.00
#
_symmetry.space_group_name_H-M   'P 1'
#
loop_
_entity.id
_entity.type
_entity.pdbx_description
1 polymer ?
#
loop_
_entity_poly.entity_id
_entity_poly.type
_entity_poly.pdbx_seq_one_letter_code
_entity_poly.pdbx_strand_id
1 'polypeptide(L)'
;NIQIPPNLSPNSYHSFLSVGINDWGGISPLTPDYVNPEFSWPMIKKVEQDSKNAGFELKCRFPAYPEFFSFIGKELRGKMKDIEDEEGLVKQEYWK
;
A
#
# COMPACT_ATOMS: atom_id res chain seq x y z
N ASN A 1 4.10 -2.91 -11.50
CA ASN A 1 3.14 -2.81 -10.39
C ASN A 1 1.73 -2.69 -10.93
N ILE A 2 0.81 -3.48 -10.39
CA ILE A 2 -0.61 -3.47 -10.77
C ILE A 2 -1.41 -3.23 -9.50
N GLN A 3 -2.18 -2.15 -9.49
CA GLN A 3 -2.91 -1.67 -8.33
C GLN A 3 -4.40 -2.01 -8.40
N ILE A 4 -4.98 -2.49 -7.30
CA ILE A 4 -6.44 -2.59 -7.12
C ILE A 4 -6.83 -2.02 -5.74
N PRO A 5 -7.72 -1.02 -5.66
CA PRO A 5 -8.22 -0.51 -4.37
C PRO A 5 -8.99 -1.58 -3.58
N PRO A 6 -8.63 -1.84 -2.31
CA PRO A 6 -9.17 -2.95 -1.53
C PRO A 6 -10.60 -2.73 -1.03
N ASN A 7 -11.09 -1.47 -1.06
CA ASN A 7 -12.46 -1.10 -0.68
C ASN A 7 -13.50 -1.44 -1.76
N LEU A 8 -13.14 -1.41 -3.04
CA LEU A 8 -14.11 -1.55 -4.15
C LEU A 8 -14.53 -3.00 -4.42
N SER A 9 -13.83 -3.99 -3.86
CA SER A 9 -14.11 -5.41 -4.07
C SER A 9 -13.74 -6.24 -2.82
N PRO A 10 -14.48 -6.06 -1.71
CA PRO A 10 -14.07 -6.53 -0.37
C PRO A 10 -13.98 -8.05 -0.20
N ASN A 11 -14.49 -8.83 -1.17
CA ASN A 11 -14.53 -10.29 -1.14
C ASN A 11 -13.58 -10.96 -2.15
N SER A 12 -12.77 -10.18 -2.87
CA SER A 12 -11.99 -10.67 -4.02
C SER A 12 -10.48 -10.70 -3.78
N TYR A 13 -10.01 -10.49 -2.55
CA TYR A 13 -8.59 -10.35 -2.21
C TYR A 13 -7.74 -11.51 -2.73
N HIS A 14 -8.12 -12.73 -2.40
CA HIS A 14 -7.42 -13.94 -2.83
C HIS A 14 -7.41 -14.06 -4.35
N SER A 15 -8.55 -13.82 -5.01
CA SER A 15 -8.64 -13.89 -6.47
C SER A 15 -7.70 -12.89 -7.14
N PHE A 16 -7.63 -11.66 -6.66
CA PHE A 16 -6.74 -10.65 -7.22
C PHE A 16 -5.27 -11.02 -7.03
N LEU A 17 -4.87 -11.44 -5.82
CA LEU A 17 -3.49 -11.86 -5.56
C LEU A 17 -3.10 -13.07 -6.41
N SER A 18 -4.02 -14.01 -6.64
CA SER A 18 -3.77 -15.20 -7.48
C SER A 18 -3.52 -14.87 -8.96
N VAL A 19 -4.00 -13.71 -9.43
CA VAL A 19 -3.77 -13.23 -10.82
C VAL A 19 -2.63 -12.22 -10.91
N GLY A 20 -1.88 -11.99 -9.83
CA GLY A 20 -0.62 -11.25 -9.86
C GLY A 20 -0.73 -9.75 -9.60
N ILE A 21 -1.81 -9.25 -9.00
CA ILE A 21 -1.74 -7.90 -8.41
C ILE A 21 -0.68 -7.88 -7.31
N ASN A 22 -0.07 -6.73 -7.10
CA ASN A 22 0.97 -6.57 -6.09
C ASN A 22 0.88 -5.26 -5.31
N ASP A 23 -0.20 -4.50 -5.50
CA ASP A 23 -0.41 -3.22 -4.84
C ASP A 23 -1.90 -3.00 -4.54
N TRP A 24 -2.24 -2.72 -3.29
CA TRP A 24 -3.60 -2.35 -2.88
C TRP A 24 -3.87 -0.85 -3.11
N GLY A 25 -2.84 -0.05 -3.35
CA GLY A 25 -2.96 1.38 -3.46
C GLY A 25 -3.03 2.08 -2.12
N GLY A 26 -3.66 3.26 -2.12
CA GLY A 26 -3.87 4.03 -0.91
C GLY A 26 -4.92 3.39 0.00
N ILE A 27 -4.69 3.47 1.31
CA ILE A 27 -5.66 3.14 2.36
C ILE A 27 -5.52 4.23 3.43
N SER A 28 -6.63 4.80 3.89
CA SER A 28 -6.62 5.80 4.97
C SER A 28 -7.49 5.36 6.14
N PRO A 29 -6.95 5.27 7.36
CA PRO A 29 -7.75 5.05 8.56
C PRO A 29 -8.35 6.35 9.12
N LEU A 30 -7.97 7.51 8.57
CA LEU A 30 -8.31 8.83 9.12
C LEU A 30 -9.33 9.61 8.27
N THR A 31 -9.33 9.39 6.97
CA THR A 31 -10.12 10.16 6.00
C THR A 31 -10.98 9.24 5.17
N PRO A 32 -12.13 9.69 4.66
CA PRO A 32 -12.88 8.93 3.66
C PRO A 32 -12.09 8.80 2.35
N ASP A 33 -12.56 7.92 1.46
CA ASP A 33 -12.12 7.90 0.06
C ASP A 33 -12.79 9.09 -0.66
N TYR A 34 -12.01 10.11 -1.03
CA TYR A 34 -12.54 11.28 -1.74
C TYR A 34 -12.89 10.98 -3.21
N VAL A 35 -12.40 9.89 -3.77
CA VAL A 35 -12.71 9.45 -5.14
C VAL A 35 -13.97 8.59 -5.14
N ASN A 36 -14.11 7.69 -4.17
CA ASN A 36 -15.28 6.82 -4.01
C ASN A 36 -15.90 6.94 -2.61
N PRO A 37 -16.59 8.06 -2.28
CA PRO A 37 -17.09 8.32 -0.93
C PRO A 37 -18.07 7.26 -0.39
N GLU A 38 -18.76 6.56 -1.28
CA GLU A 38 -19.69 5.47 -0.95
C GLU A 38 -18.98 4.18 -0.49
N PHE A 39 -17.65 4.08 -0.68
CA PHE A 39 -16.85 2.90 -0.38
C PHE A 39 -15.77 3.23 0.66
N SER A 40 -16.12 3.06 1.93
CA SER A 40 -15.18 3.23 3.05
C SER A 40 -13.92 2.38 2.91
N TRP A 41 -12.78 2.94 3.32
CA TRP A 41 -11.53 2.18 3.41
C TRP A 41 -11.67 0.96 4.33
N PRO A 42 -11.07 -0.19 3.98
CA PRO A 42 -10.99 -1.31 4.89
C PRO A 42 -10.02 -1.00 6.05
N MET A 43 -10.18 -1.70 7.17
CA MET A 43 -9.16 -1.68 8.21
C MET A 43 -7.86 -2.28 7.67
N ILE A 44 -6.72 -1.62 7.93
CA ILE A 44 -5.39 -2.12 7.53
C ILE A 44 -5.16 -3.56 8.01
N LYS A 45 -5.55 -3.88 9.25
CA LYS A 45 -5.47 -5.24 9.81
C LYS A 45 -6.23 -6.29 8.99
N LYS A 46 -7.35 -5.92 8.36
CA LYS A 46 -8.10 -6.84 7.50
C LYS A 46 -7.33 -7.12 6.21
N VAL A 47 -6.81 -6.08 5.56
CA VAL A 47 -5.98 -6.20 4.35
C VAL A 47 -4.73 -7.03 4.63
N GLU A 48 -4.09 -6.84 5.78
CA GLU A 48 -2.94 -7.61 6.24
C GLU A 48 -3.28 -9.09 6.40
N GLN A 49 -4.37 -9.39 7.12
CA GLN A 49 -4.79 -10.78 7.34
C GLN A 49 -5.17 -11.47 6.03
N ASP A 50 -5.92 -10.80 5.16
CA ASP A 50 -6.34 -11.36 3.86
C ASP A 50 -5.13 -11.57 2.93
N SER A 51 -4.14 -10.66 2.93
CA SER A 51 -2.89 -10.83 2.19
C SER A 51 -2.07 -12.00 2.73
N LYS A 52 -1.95 -12.12 4.05
CA LYS A 52 -1.24 -13.22 4.73
C LYS A 52 -1.88 -14.57 4.45
N ASN A 53 -3.21 -14.65 4.45
CA ASN A 53 -3.95 -15.86 4.10
C ASN A 53 -3.66 -16.34 2.66
N ALA A 54 -3.32 -15.42 1.76
CA ALA A 54 -2.90 -15.72 0.39
C ALA A 54 -1.39 -15.96 0.25
N GLY A 55 -0.62 -15.95 1.35
CA GLY A 55 0.83 -16.19 1.35
C GLY A 55 1.69 -14.94 1.09
N PHE A 56 1.12 -13.73 1.20
CA PHE A 56 1.82 -12.47 0.97
C PHE A 56 1.97 -11.66 2.26
N GLU A 57 3.03 -10.86 2.33
CA GLU A 57 3.22 -9.88 3.40
C GLU A 57 2.74 -8.50 2.95
N LEU A 58 1.95 -7.82 3.79
CA LEU A 58 1.55 -6.44 3.53
C LEU A 58 2.68 -5.48 3.94
N LYS A 59 3.22 -4.75 2.97
CA LYS A 59 4.20 -3.67 3.17
C LYS A 59 3.62 -2.34 2.68
N CYS A 60 4.07 -1.24 3.28
CA CYS A 60 3.67 0.11 2.85
C CYS A 60 4.76 0.70 1.96
N ARG A 61 4.39 1.19 0.78
CA ARG A 61 5.29 1.92 -0.10
C ARG A 61 5.11 3.42 0.05
N PHE A 62 6.10 4.17 -0.40
CA PHE A 62 5.92 5.60 -0.65
C PHE A 62 4.93 5.84 -1.80
N PRO A 63 4.42 7.08 -1.97
CA PRO A 63 3.55 7.42 -3.10
C PRO A 63 4.17 7.13 -4.48
N ALA A 64 5.50 7.24 -4.59
CA ALA A 64 6.28 6.79 -5.74
C ALA A 64 6.83 5.38 -5.51
N TYR A 65 6.91 4.57 -6.57
CA TYR A 65 7.58 3.27 -6.49
C TYR A 65 9.11 3.42 -6.43
N PRO A 66 9.84 2.47 -5.81
CA PRO A 66 11.30 2.53 -5.65
C PRO A 66 12.06 2.75 -6.97
N GLU A 67 11.61 2.14 -8.07
CA GLU A 67 12.22 2.30 -9.40
C GLU A 67 12.15 3.74 -9.94
N PHE A 68 11.31 4.61 -9.36
CA PHE A 68 11.18 6.02 -9.74
C PHE A 68 11.84 6.99 -8.74
N PHE A 69 12.56 6.50 -7.74
CA PHE A 69 13.21 7.37 -6.75
C PHE A 69 14.25 8.33 -7.34
N SER A 70 14.78 8.05 -8.53
CA SER A 70 15.68 8.96 -9.25
C SER A 70 15.01 10.27 -9.69
N PHE A 71 13.68 10.29 -9.81
CA PHE A 71 12.91 11.48 -10.18
C PHE A 71 12.58 12.36 -8.96
N ILE A 72 12.84 11.88 -7.74
CA ILE A 72 12.57 12.60 -6.51
C ILE A 72 13.71 13.58 -6.21
N GLY A 73 13.36 14.83 -5.94
CA GLY A 73 14.33 15.87 -5.57
C GLY A 73 15.18 15.47 -4.37
N LYS A 74 16.47 15.84 -4.38
CA LYS A 74 17.46 15.40 -3.38
C LYS A 74 17.04 15.63 -1.93
N GLU A 75 16.40 16.78 -1.64
CA GLU A 75 15.94 17.10 -0.29
C GLU A 75 14.85 16.14 0.19
N LEU A 76 13.80 15.93 -0.62
CA LEU A 76 12.72 15.00 -0.28
C LEU A 76 13.25 13.56 -0.21
N ARG A 77 14.14 13.18 -1.14
CA ARG A 77 14.79 11.87 -1.13
C ARG A 77 15.57 11.66 0.17
N GLY A 78 16.25 12.68 0.68
CA GLY A 78 16.92 12.66 1.98
C GLY A 78 15.96 12.32 3.11
N LYS A 79 14.83 13.04 3.21
CA LYS A 79 13.79 12.78 4.22
C LYS A 79 13.17 11.39 4.10
N MET A 80 12.98 10.88 2.88
CA MET A 80 12.49 9.51 2.66
C MET A 80 13.43 8.47 3.27
N LYS A 81 14.77 8.64 3.16
CA LYS A 81 15.75 7.68 3.69
C LYS A 81 15.64 7.46 5.19
N ASP A 82 15.18 8.47 5.94
CA ASP A 82 15.06 8.36 7.39
C ASP A 82 14.02 7.29 7.80
N ILE A 83 12.99 7.09 6.96
CA ILE A 83 11.85 6.19 7.22
C ILE A 83 11.75 5.03 6.22
N GLU A 84 12.76 4.89 5.35
CA GLU A 84 12.83 3.86 4.31
C GLU A 84 13.57 2.61 4.81
N ASP A 85 13.05 1.43 4.49
CA ASP A 85 13.71 0.16 4.77
C ASP A 85 14.73 -0.24 3.68
N GLU A 86 15.32 -1.42 3.81
CA GLU A 86 16.32 -1.92 2.85
C GLU A 86 15.75 -2.24 1.45
N GLU A 87 14.43 -2.34 1.30
CA GLU A 87 13.74 -2.62 0.05
C GLU A 87 13.25 -1.34 -0.65
N GLY A 88 13.46 -0.17 -0.04
CA GLY A 88 12.94 1.10 -0.56
C GLY A 88 11.48 1.36 -0.18
N LEU A 89 10.93 0.63 0.79
CA LEU A 89 9.57 0.76 1.30
C LEU A 89 9.55 1.52 2.62
N VAL A 90 8.37 1.86 3.14
CA VAL A 90 8.23 2.57 4.41
C VAL A 90 8.39 1.58 5.55
N LYS A 91 9.33 1.83 6.46
CA LYS A 91 9.56 1.02 7.66
C LYS A 91 8.27 0.85 8.46
N GLN A 92 8.07 -0.34 9.00
CA GLN A 92 6.80 -0.78 9.61
C GLN A 92 6.33 0.14 10.74
N GLU A 93 7.24 0.66 11.56
CA GLU A 93 6.94 1.54 12.70
C GLU A 93 6.37 2.91 12.33
N TYR A 94 6.40 3.30 11.04
CA TYR A 94 5.86 4.58 10.58
C TYR A 94 4.45 4.48 10.01
N TRP A 95 3.90 3.28 9.83
CA TRP A 95 2.57 3.10 9.24
C TRP A 95 1.67 2.06 9.92
N LYS A 96 2.20 1.27 10.86
CA LYS A 96 1.41 0.35 11.70
C LYS A 96 1.20 0.88 13.11
#